data_AF-A0A2K5S2D2-F1
#
_entry.id   AF-A0A2K5S2D2-F1
#
_cell.length_a   1.000
_cell.length_b   1.000
_cell.length_c   1.000
_cell.angle_alpha   90.00
_cell.angle_beta   90.00
_cell.angle_gamma   90.00
#
_symmetry.space_group_name_H-M   'P 1'
#
loop_
_entity.id
_entity.type
_entity.pdbx_description
1 polymer ?
#
loop_
_entity_poly.entity_id
_entity_poly.type
_entity_poly.pdbx_seq_one_letter_code
_entity_poly.pdbx_strand_id
1 'polypeptide(L)'
;MCCWPLLLLWGLLPGAAAGGLGRTYPHWTLLDLEGKYWLGWDQRGSQIAFRLQVRTTGYVGFGFSPTGAMASADIVVGGVAHGRPYLQACLLISKTEAFCDTKCLQQQGNCCQATR
;
A
#
# COMPACT_ATOMS: atom_id res chain seq x y z
N MET A 1 28.36 27.83 -51.56
CA MET A 1 27.33 28.84 -51.30
C MET A 1 26.01 28.23 -51.76
N CYS A 2 25.15 27.63 -50.94
CA CYS A 2 24.86 27.78 -49.51
C CYS A 2 24.53 26.40 -48.94
N CYS A 3 25.14 25.98 -47.82
CA CYS A 3 24.67 24.84 -47.04
C CYS A 3 24.43 25.34 -45.61
N TRP A 4 23.18 25.71 -45.36
CA TRP A 4 22.62 26.12 -44.07
C TRP A 4 22.62 24.88 -43.14
N PRO A 5 22.84 25.02 -41.82
CA PRO A 5 23.19 23.91 -40.94
C PRO A 5 21.94 23.09 -40.62
N LEU A 6 22.04 21.77 -40.74
CA LEU A 6 21.04 20.88 -40.18
C LEU A 6 21.15 20.92 -38.66
N LEU A 7 20.22 21.67 -38.07
CA LEU A 7 19.92 21.71 -36.65
C LEU A 7 19.56 20.31 -36.16
N LEU A 8 20.20 19.97 -35.04
CA LEU A 8 19.89 18.89 -34.12
C LEU A 8 18.37 18.75 -33.92
N LEU A 9 17.78 17.68 -34.44
CA LEU A 9 16.42 17.27 -34.10
C LEU A 9 16.45 15.87 -33.49
N TRP A 10 17.19 15.74 -32.38
CA TRP A 10 17.11 14.58 -31.50
C TRP A 10 16.59 15.03 -30.14
N GLY A 11 15.32 15.45 -30.11
CA GLY A 11 14.78 16.12 -28.94
C GLY A 11 13.27 16.01 -28.79
N LEU A 12 12.62 15.02 -29.39
CA LEU A 12 11.21 14.71 -29.11
C LEU A 12 10.97 13.20 -29.26
N LEU A 13 11.59 12.40 -28.39
CA LEU A 13 10.84 11.22 -27.93
C LEU A 13 10.02 11.71 -26.73
N PRO A 14 8.68 11.69 -26.79
CA PRO A 14 7.90 11.63 -25.58
C PRO A 14 8.42 10.44 -24.80
N GLY A 15 9.13 10.69 -23.70
CA GLY A 15 9.40 9.65 -22.73
C GLY A 15 8.04 9.10 -22.34
N ALA A 16 7.71 7.90 -22.79
CA ALA A 16 6.54 7.19 -22.34
C ALA A 16 6.74 7.04 -20.83
N ALA A 17 6.13 7.94 -20.06
CA ALA A 17 5.87 7.65 -18.66
C ALA A 17 5.03 6.38 -18.72
N ALA A 18 5.65 5.25 -18.37
CA ALA A 18 4.94 4.03 -18.06
C ALA A 18 4.11 4.34 -16.81
N GLY A 19 3.01 5.08 -17.00
CA GLY A 19 1.94 5.19 -16.05
C GLY A 19 1.49 3.77 -15.84
N GLY A 20 1.89 3.19 -14.70
CA GLY A 20 1.61 1.80 -14.39
C GLY A 20 0.13 1.56 -14.64
N LEU A 21 -0.19 0.64 -15.56
CA LEU A 21 -1.54 0.18 -15.77
C LEU A 21 -2.14 -0.04 -14.39
N GLY A 22 -3.10 0.81 -14.02
CA GLY A 22 -3.59 0.90 -12.66
C GLY A 22 -3.99 -0.50 -12.24
N ARG A 23 -3.23 -1.08 -11.30
CA ARG A 23 -3.41 -2.49 -10.95
C ARG A 23 -4.88 -2.73 -10.62
N THR A 24 -5.52 -3.61 -11.38
CA THR A 24 -6.94 -3.97 -11.19
C THR A 24 -7.05 -4.94 -10.02
N TYR A 25 -8.09 -4.76 -9.20
CA TYR A 25 -8.45 -5.64 -8.09
C TYR A 25 -9.90 -6.08 -8.35
N PRO A 26 -10.11 -7.29 -8.91
CA PRO A 26 -11.42 -7.71 -9.38
C PRO A 26 -12.42 -7.94 -8.24
N HIS A 27 -11.91 -8.23 -7.03
CA HIS A 27 -12.72 -8.39 -5.84
C HIS A 27 -12.58 -7.19 -4.94
N TRP A 28 -13.70 -6.77 -4.34
CA TRP A 28 -13.71 -5.68 -3.39
C TRP A 28 -14.87 -5.80 -2.41
N THR A 29 -14.71 -5.18 -1.23
CA THR A 29 -15.76 -5.05 -0.22
C THR A 29 -15.54 -3.81 0.65
N LEU A 30 -16.62 -3.32 1.26
CA LEU A 30 -16.53 -2.38 2.38
C LEU A 30 -16.33 -3.14 3.69
N LEU A 31 -15.51 -2.58 4.57
CA LEU A 31 -15.26 -3.11 5.92
C LEU A 31 -15.88 -2.24 7.02
N ASP A 32 -16.48 -1.12 6.66
CA ASP A 32 -17.18 -0.21 7.57
C ASP A 32 -18.55 0.20 7.01
N LEU A 33 -19.44 0.66 7.89
CA LEU A 33 -20.78 1.10 7.51
C LEU A 33 -20.79 2.47 6.84
N GLU A 34 -19.72 3.25 6.99
CA GLU A 34 -19.64 4.63 6.50
C GLU A 34 -18.96 4.75 5.13
N GLY A 35 -18.51 3.65 4.53
CA GLY A 35 -17.85 3.65 3.23
C GLY A 35 -16.46 4.28 3.25
N LYS A 36 -15.81 4.33 4.41
CA LYS A 36 -14.47 4.89 4.60
C LYS A 36 -13.38 3.85 4.49
N TYR A 37 -13.69 2.55 4.55
CA TYR A 37 -12.74 1.45 4.56
C TYR A 37 -13.04 0.45 3.45
N TRP A 38 -12.28 0.57 2.35
CA TRP A 38 -12.38 -0.31 1.19
C TRP A 38 -11.23 -1.30 1.16
N LEU A 39 -11.58 -2.57 0.96
CA LEU A 39 -10.65 -3.65 0.68
C LEU A 39 -10.83 -4.11 -0.76
N GLY A 40 -9.76 -4.10 -1.55
CA GLY A 40 -9.70 -4.77 -2.86
C GLY A 40 -8.65 -5.88 -2.83
N TRP A 41 -8.90 -6.99 -3.54
CA TRP A 41 -7.92 -8.06 -3.66
C TRP A 41 -7.93 -8.75 -5.02
N ASP A 42 -6.80 -9.40 -5.30
CA ASP A 42 -6.54 -10.14 -6.53
C ASP A 42 -5.59 -11.31 -6.23
N GLN A 43 -5.84 -12.49 -6.81
CA GLN A 43 -4.94 -13.63 -6.70
C GLN A 43 -3.87 -13.56 -7.80
N ARG A 44 -2.60 -13.68 -7.40
CA ARG A 44 -1.43 -13.53 -8.26
C ARG A 44 -0.49 -14.70 -8.08
N GLY A 45 -0.77 -15.76 -8.84
CA GLY A 45 -0.11 -17.05 -8.65
C GLY A 45 -0.41 -17.60 -7.26
N SER A 46 0.64 -17.78 -6.46
CA SER A 46 0.56 -18.29 -5.08
C SER A 46 0.31 -17.21 -4.02
N GLN A 47 0.24 -15.93 -4.41
CA GLN A 47 0.05 -14.82 -3.48
C GLN A 47 -1.31 -14.15 -3.70
N ILE A 48 -1.84 -13.53 -2.66
CA ILE A 48 -2.99 -12.61 -2.79
C ILE A 48 -2.47 -11.20 -2.57
N ALA A 49 -2.74 -10.32 -3.53
CA ALA A 49 -2.42 -8.91 -3.42
C ALA A 49 -3.63 -8.15 -2.87
N PHE A 50 -3.46 -7.50 -1.72
CA PHE A 50 -4.48 -6.66 -1.11
C PHE A 50 -4.20 -5.18 -1.38
N ARG A 51 -5.28 -4.40 -1.50
CA ARG A 51 -5.26 -2.94 -1.54
C ARG A 51 -6.27 -2.42 -0.52
N LEU A 52 -5.77 -1.70 0.48
CA LEU A 52 -6.60 -0.96 1.43
C LEU A 52 -6.70 0.49 0.97
N GLN A 53 -7.92 1.02 0.92
CA GLN A 53 -8.17 2.44 0.71
C GLN A 53 -9.01 2.93 1.89
N VAL A 54 -8.39 3.73 2.76
CA VAL A 54 -9.01 4.09 4.04
C VAL A 54 -8.94 5.58 4.28
N ARG A 55 -10.06 6.18 4.67
CA ARG A 55 -10.11 7.54 5.20
C ARG A 55 -9.93 7.49 6.72
N THR A 56 -8.73 7.80 7.20
CA THR A 56 -8.39 7.85 8.63
C THR A 56 -7.43 9.01 8.91
N THR A 57 -7.48 9.56 10.12
CA THR A 57 -6.50 10.53 10.63
C THR A 57 -5.38 9.86 11.45
N GLY A 58 -5.48 8.56 11.70
CA GLY A 58 -4.53 7.77 12.47
C GLY A 58 -4.05 6.54 11.71
N TYR A 59 -4.07 5.40 12.39
CA TYR A 59 -3.71 4.11 11.82
C TYR A 59 -4.94 3.23 11.58
N VAL A 60 -4.76 2.19 10.79
CA VAL A 60 -5.74 1.13 10.53
C VAL A 60 -5.06 -0.22 10.73
N GLY A 61 -5.79 -1.17 11.31
CA GLY A 61 -5.42 -2.58 11.31
C GLY A 61 -6.22 -3.33 10.27
N PHE A 62 -5.58 -4.26 9.57
CA PHE A 62 -6.22 -5.23 8.70
C PHE A 62 -5.56 -6.59 8.91
N GLY A 63 -6.33 -7.65 9.01
CA GLY A 63 -5.75 -8.97 9.21
C GLY A 63 -6.74 -10.10 9.11
N PHE A 64 -6.21 -11.29 9.37
CA PHE A 64 -6.93 -12.54 9.27
C PHE A 64 -6.87 -13.25 10.61
N SER A 65 -7.98 -13.89 10.98
CA SER A 65 -8.02 -14.79 12.12
C SER A 65 -8.99 -15.94 11.83
N PRO A 66 -8.85 -17.08 12.52
CA PRO A 66 -9.72 -18.23 12.30
C PRO A 66 -11.19 -17.96 12.64
N THR A 67 -11.46 -17.01 13.54
CA THR A 67 -12.79 -16.75 14.11
C THR A 67 -13.37 -15.39 13.74
N GLY A 68 -12.60 -14.54 13.06
CA GLY A 68 -12.93 -13.12 12.86
C GLY A 68 -12.68 -12.25 14.10
N ALA A 69 -12.24 -12.84 15.23
CA ALA A 69 -11.82 -12.09 16.41
C ALA A 69 -10.40 -11.53 16.25
N MET A 70 -10.06 -10.54 17.08
CA MET A 70 -8.73 -9.91 17.09
C MET A 70 -7.65 -10.78 17.74
N ALA A 71 -8.00 -11.61 18.71
CA ALA A 71 -7.04 -12.49 19.36
C ALA A 71 -6.56 -13.58 18.39
N SER A 72 -5.25 -13.87 18.40
CA SER A 72 -4.63 -14.84 17.49
C SER A 72 -4.78 -14.47 16.01
N ALA A 73 -4.79 -13.17 15.71
CA ALA A 73 -4.86 -12.65 14.36
C ALA A 73 -3.46 -12.28 13.83
N ASP A 74 -3.24 -12.55 12.55
CA ASP A 74 -2.14 -11.99 11.78
C ASP A 74 -2.60 -10.67 11.18
N ILE A 75 -2.00 -9.56 11.62
CA ILE A 75 -2.44 -8.21 11.28
C ILE A 75 -1.31 -7.44 10.61
N VAL A 76 -1.67 -6.62 9.64
CA VAL A 76 -0.86 -5.49 9.21
C VAL A 76 -1.48 -4.20 9.75
N VAL A 77 -0.64 -3.36 10.34
CA VAL A 77 -1.02 -2.02 10.79
C VAL A 77 -0.42 -1.02 9.82
N GLY A 78 -1.23 -0.07 9.35
CA GLY A 78 -0.77 0.96 8.43
C GLY A 78 -1.39 2.31 8.69
N GLY A 79 -0.78 3.35 8.15
CA GLY A 79 -1.23 4.73 8.32
C GLY A 79 -0.38 5.68 7.48
N VAL A 80 -0.51 6.97 7.73
CA VAL A 80 0.32 8.01 7.10
C VAL A 80 1.06 8.78 8.18
N ALA A 81 2.39 8.70 8.18
CA ALA A 81 3.27 9.43 9.08
C ALA A 81 4.11 10.41 8.27
N HIS A 82 4.09 11.69 8.62
CA HIS A 82 4.83 12.75 7.90
C HIS A 82 4.56 12.76 6.38
N GLY A 83 3.30 12.53 5.98
CA GLY A 83 2.90 12.47 4.57
C GLY A 83 3.35 11.21 3.83
N ARG A 84 3.96 10.23 4.52
CA ARG A 84 4.40 8.96 3.93
C ARG A 84 3.56 7.81 4.46
N PRO A 85 3.01 6.94 3.58
CA PRO A 85 2.31 5.76 4.04
C PRO A 85 3.29 4.79 4.69
N TYR A 86 2.87 4.06 5.72
CA TYR A 86 3.61 2.95 6.30
C TYR A 86 2.73 1.72 6.47
N LEU A 87 3.35 0.54 6.48
CA LEU A 87 2.74 -0.73 6.83
C LEU A 87 3.70 -1.52 7.71
N GLN A 88 3.20 -2.17 8.74
CA GLN A 88 3.98 -2.94 9.71
C GLN A 88 3.24 -4.24 9.99
N ALA A 89 3.95 -5.37 9.93
CA ALA A 89 3.37 -6.66 10.28
C ALA A 89 3.35 -6.84 11.81
N CYS A 90 2.23 -7.34 12.33
CA CYS A 90 2.00 -7.59 13.74
C CYS A 90 1.31 -8.94 13.94
N LEU A 91 1.73 -9.66 14.98
CA LEU A 91 1.07 -10.85 15.46
C LEU A 91 0.36 -10.53 16.78
N LEU A 92 -0.95 -10.79 16.84
CA LEU A 92 -1.75 -10.51 18.03
C LEU A 92 -1.86 -11.76 18.90
N ILE A 93 -1.29 -11.68 20.09
CA ILE A 93 -1.34 -12.77 21.08
C ILE A 93 -2.69 -12.73 21.79
N SER A 94 -3.18 -11.53 22.11
CA SER A 94 -4.46 -11.32 22.78
C SER A 94 -5.16 -10.08 22.23
N LYS A 95 -6.30 -9.73 22.83
CA LYS A 95 -7.08 -8.55 22.43
C LYS A 95 -6.34 -7.23 22.70
N THR A 96 -5.34 -7.24 23.57
CA THR A 96 -4.60 -6.05 24.01
C THR A 96 -3.09 -6.17 23.83
N GLU A 97 -2.59 -7.32 23.38
CA GLU A 97 -1.17 -7.59 23.25
C GLU A 97 -0.82 -8.00 21.82
N ALA A 98 0.12 -7.25 21.23
CA ALA A 98 0.59 -7.45 19.87
C ALA A 98 2.12 -7.36 19.82
N PHE A 99 2.73 -8.25 19.05
CA PHE A 99 4.14 -8.20 18.70
C PHE A 99 4.28 -7.74 17.26
N CYS A 100 4.89 -6.58 17.03
CA CYS A 100 5.04 -6.01 15.69
C CYS A 100 6.49 -6.06 15.23
N ASP A 101 6.71 -6.40 13.96
CA ASP A 101 8.03 -6.39 13.35
C ASP A 101 8.57 -4.96 13.32
N THR A 102 9.85 -4.79 13.65
CA THR A 102 10.52 -3.47 13.65
C THR A 102 10.75 -2.94 12.24
N LYS A 103 10.71 -3.81 11.22
CA LYS A 103 10.80 -3.46 9.81
C LYS A 103 9.41 -3.13 9.28
N CYS A 104 9.21 -1.89 8.84
CA CYS A 104 8.01 -1.57 8.09
C CYS A 104 8.11 -2.15 6.68
N LEU A 105 7.01 -2.69 6.18
CA LEU A 105 6.81 -3.05 4.78
C LEU A 105 6.64 -1.75 3.99
N GLN A 106 7.77 -1.16 3.58
CA GLN A 106 7.79 -0.08 2.61
C GLN A 106 8.18 -0.61 1.24
N GLN A 107 7.45 -0.18 0.21
CA GLN A 107 7.87 -0.37 -1.17
C GLN A 107 9.04 0.56 -1.55
N GLN A 108 9.44 1.50 -0.67
CA GLN A 108 10.50 2.49 -0.91
C GLN A 108 11.26 2.88 0.38
N GLY A 109 12.17 2.03 0.84
CA GLY A 109 13.45 2.40 1.48
C GLY A 109 13.51 3.11 2.85
N ASN A 110 12.58 4.00 3.21
CA ASN A 110 12.70 4.86 4.39
C ASN A 110 11.45 4.77 5.26
N CYS A 111 11.55 4.01 6.35
CA CYS A 111 10.50 3.90 7.34
C CYS A 111 10.50 5.16 8.21
N CYS A 112 9.46 5.98 8.13
CA CYS A 112 9.15 6.90 9.23
C CYS A 112 8.61 6.04 10.37
N GLN A 113 9.33 5.99 11.50
CA GLN A 113 8.74 5.42 12.72
C GLN A 113 7.47 6.21 13.02
N ALA A 114 6.33 5.52 13.09
CA ALA A 114 5.14 6.06 13.73
C ALA A 114 5.41 5.98 15.24
N THR A 115 6.22 6.91 15.73
CA THR A 115 6.45 7.06 17.17
C THR A 115 5.13 7.49 17.80
N ARG A 116 4.74 6.78 18.85
CA ARG A 116 3.56 7.07 19.66
C ARG A 116 3.57 8.49 20.21
#